data_AF-A0A1B6HAV3-F1
#
_entry.id   AF-A0A1B6HAV3-F1
#
_cell.length_a   1.000
_cell.length_b   1.000
_cell.length_c   1.000
_cell.angle_alpha   90.00
_cell.angle_beta   90.00
_cell.angle_gamma   90.00
#
_symmetry.space_group_name_H-M   'P 1'
#
loop_
_entity.id
_entity.type
_entity.pdbx_description
1 polymer ?
#
loop_
_entity_poly.entity_id
_entity_poly.type
_entity_poly.pdbx_seq_one_letter_code
_entity_poly.pdbx_strand_id
1 'polypeptide(L)'
;MMGNERSQPTGLSIDETATEVTDSWSLHGATYAVGSVPKISVFVTSCSNSSEVSQLEKFTKNVMLYRHPCILKYVASWKKGWKFHLATEQVQPLAQVLPSQTALQVCVGLQNILKALVFLHEWFFQSLAFSAKINAHTLQTALA
;
A
#
# COMPACT_ATOMS: atom_id res chain seq x y z
N MET A 1 -18.96 14.45 -14.43
CA MET A 1 -17.88 13.48 -14.15
C MET A 1 -16.82 14.19 -13.32
N MET A 2 -16.75 13.98 -12.00
CA MET A 2 -15.83 14.70 -11.12
C MET A 2 -15.47 13.82 -9.91
N GLY A 3 -14.20 13.81 -9.52
CA GLY A 3 -13.65 13.07 -8.37
C GLY A 3 -12.52 12.13 -8.83
N ASN A 4 -11.29 12.21 -8.35
CA ASN A 4 -10.83 12.58 -7.01
C ASN A 4 -9.29 12.76 -7.10
N GLU A 5 -8.82 13.89 -7.65
CA GLU A 5 -7.41 14.26 -7.57
C GLU A 5 -7.14 14.83 -6.18
N ARG A 6 -6.99 13.94 -5.19
CA ARG A 6 -6.66 14.35 -3.82
C ARG A 6 -5.31 15.03 -3.88
N SER A 7 -5.26 16.30 -3.48
CA SER A 7 -4.00 17.04 -3.33
C SER A 7 -3.15 16.40 -2.22
N GLN A 8 -1.84 16.63 -2.30
CA GLN A 8 -0.89 16.21 -1.26
C GLN A 8 -1.42 16.60 0.14
N PRO A 9 -1.33 15.71 1.15
CA PRO A 9 -1.73 16.03 2.52
C PRO A 9 -1.06 17.32 3.02
N THR A 10 -1.85 18.22 3.59
CA THR A 10 -1.37 19.51 4.09
C THR A 10 -0.30 19.32 5.17
N GLY A 11 0.82 20.02 5.04
CA GLY A 11 1.92 19.98 6.02
C GLY A 11 2.88 18.80 5.86
N LEU A 12 2.77 17.97 4.82
CA LEU A 12 3.71 16.88 4.55
C LEU A 12 4.96 17.37 3.81
N SER A 13 6.14 17.23 4.41
CA SER A 13 7.45 17.44 3.79
C SER A 13 8.08 16.10 3.41
N ILE A 14 8.46 15.93 2.15
CA ILE A 14 9.08 14.70 1.62
C ILE A 14 10.58 14.97 1.48
N ASP A 15 11.40 14.04 1.94
CA ASP A 15 12.85 14.12 1.85
C ASP A 15 13.29 14.03 0.38
N GLU A 16 14.19 14.93 -0.03
CA GLU A 16 14.68 15.00 -1.41
C GLU A 16 15.47 13.74 -1.80
N THR A 17 16.21 13.17 -0.84
CA THR A 17 17.02 11.97 -1.03
C THR A 17 16.16 10.71 -0.95
N ALA A 18 16.17 9.90 -2.00
CA ALA A 18 15.53 8.59 -1.98
C ALA A 18 16.33 7.60 -1.10
N THR A 19 15.62 6.89 -0.21
CA THR A 19 16.16 5.80 0.60
C THR A 19 16.41 4.54 -0.23
N GLU A 20 15.59 4.33 -1.25
CA GLU A 20 15.70 3.21 -2.20
C GLU A 20 15.17 3.67 -3.56
N VAL A 21 15.81 3.23 -4.63
CA VAL A 21 15.39 3.49 -6.01
C VAL A 21 15.36 2.17 -6.75
N THR A 22 14.22 1.88 -7.38
CA THR A 22 14.02 0.74 -8.27
C THR A 22 13.67 1.24 -9.66
N ASP A 23 13.64 0.35 -10.66
CA ASP A 23 13.25 0.70 -12.03
C ASP A 23 11.81 1.23 -12.15
N SER A 24 10.95 0.95 -11.16
CA SER A 24 9.51 1.26 -11.19
C SER A 24 9.06 2.29 -10.15
N TRP A 25 9.78 2.45 -9.05
CA TRP A 25 9.42 3.38 -7.97
C TRP A 25 10.63 3.77 -7.12
N SER A 26 10.53 4.91 -6.42
CA SER A 26 11.49 5.35 -5.41
C SER A 26 10.81 5.51 -4.04
N LEU A 27 11.54 5.20 -2.97
CA LEU A 27 11.11 5.34 -1.58
C LEU A 27 11.76 6.57 -0.95
N HIS A 28 10.96 7.41 -0.32
CA HIS A 28 11.39 8.62 0.37
C HIS A 28 10.90 8.62 1.82
N GLY A 29 11.69 9.17 2.73
CA GLY A 29 11.20 9.56 4.05
C GLY A 29 10.31 10.80 3.93
N ALA A 30 9.35 10.95 4.84
CA ALA A 30 8.57 12.16 4.95
C ALA A 30 8.09 12.42 6.38
N THR A 31 7.82 13.68 6.69
CA THR A 31 7.39 14.15 8.01
C THR A 31 6.28 15.18 7.90
N TYR A 32 5.34 15.19 8.85
CA TYR A 32 4.38 16.28 9.00
C TYR A 32 5.00 17.44 9.78
N ALA A 33 4.78 18.68 9.36
CA ALA A 33 5.43 19.86 9.92
C ALA A 33 5.21 20.06 11.44
N VAL A 34 6.32 20.42 12.10
CA VAL A 34 6.53 20.83 13.50
C VAL A 34 6.08 19.82 14.58
N GLY A 35 7.04 19.01 15.03
CA GLY A 35 7.04 18.39 16.36
C GLY A 35 6.38 17.02 16.53
N SER A 36 5.70 16.47 15.51
CA SER A 36 5.01 15.19 15.66
C SER A 36 5.65 14.04 14.88
N VAL A 37 6.05 13.02 15.63
CA VAL A 37 5.88 11.60 15.25
C VAL A 37 4.42 11.44 14.78
N PRO A 38 4.15 10.85 13.60
CA PRO A 38 4.95 9.81 12.96
C PRO A 38 5.78 10.26 11.75
N LYS A 39 7.00 9.72 11.67
CA LYS A 39 7.72 9.61 10.39
C LYS A 39 6.87 8.71 9.49
N ILE A 40 6.76 9.07 8.21
CA ILE A 40 6.06 8.27 7.22
C ILE A 40 6.98 7.98 6.05
N SER A 41 6.61 7.00 5.24
CA SER A 41 7.33 6.64 4.03
C SER A 41 6.47 6.95 2.82
N VAL A 42 7.09 7.49 1.77
CA VAL A 42 6.42 7.86 0.52
C VAL A 42 7.05 7.12 -0.64
N PHE A 43 6.27 6.28 -1.28
CA PHE A 43 6.62 5.64 -2.55
C PHE A 43 6.18 6.54 -3.70
N VAL A 44 7.07 6.76 -4.66
CA VAL A 44 6.83 7.62 -5.82
C VAL A 44 7.08 6.84 -7.10
N THR A 45 6.15 6.91 -8.05
CA THR A 45 6.32 6.36 -9.39
C THR A 45 5.96 7.40 -10.43
N SER A 46 6.64 7.36 -11.59
CA SER A 46 6.30 8.19 -12.74
C SER A 46 5.35 7.41 -13.65
N CYS A 47 4.19 8.00 -13.97
CA CYS A 47 3.28 7.46 -14.97
C CYS A 47 3.70 7.99 -16.34
N SER A 48 4.02 7.09 -17.27
CA SER A 48 4.39 7.40 -18.66
C SER A 48 3.18 7.86 -19.49
N ASN A 49 1.97 7.41 -19.14
CA ASN A 49 0.71 7.78 -19.77
C ASN A 49 -0.42 7.84 -18.73
N SER A 50 -1.53 8.51 -19.06
CA SER A 50 -2.67 8.68 -18.14
C SER A 50 -3.56 7.44 -18.03
N SER A 51 -3.40 6.45 -18.92
CA SER A 51 -4.28 5.29 -19.02
C SER A 51 -3.70 4.00 -18.42
N GLU A 52 -2.38 3.88 -18.24
CA GLU A 52 -1.77 2.72 -17.61
C GLU A 52 -1.74 2.89 -16.09
N VAL A 53 -2.46 1.99 -15.42
CA VAL A 53 -2.42 1.89 -13.97
C VAL A 53 -1.09 1.25 -13.58
N SER A 54 -0.21 2.05 -12.97
CA SER A 54 1.09 1.57 -12.49
C SER A 54 0.93 0.43 -11.48
N GLN A 55 1.97 -0.40 -11.33
CA GLN A 55 1.99 -1.45 -10.31
C GLN A 55 1.80 -0.86 -8.90
N LEU A 56 2.36 0.33 -8.63
CA LEU A 56 2.21 1.03 -7.36
C LEU A 56 0.76 1.49 -7.11
N GLU A 57 0.05 1.94 -8.15
CA GLU A 57 -1.36 2.33 -8.04
C GLU A 57 -2.26 1.10 -7.82
N LYS A 58 -1.97 -0.04 -8.47
CA LYS A 58 -2.64 -1.33 -8.19
C LYS A 58 -2.39 -1.78 -6.74
N PHE A 59 -1.14 -1.74 -6.30
CA PHE A 59 -0.75 -2.05 -4.92
C PHE A 59 -1.47 -1.15 -3.91
N THR A 60 -1.57 0.16 -4.19
CA THR A 60 -2.27 1.11 -3.33
C THR A 60 -3.73 0.69 -3.09
N LYS A 61 -4.45 0.28 -4.15
CA LYS A 61 -5.83 -0.21 -4.01
C LYS A 61 -5.91 -1.43 -3.10
N ASN A 62 -4.98 -2.37 -3.25
CA ASN A 62 -4.93 -3.57 -2.42
C ASN A 62 -4.68 -3.22 -0.95
N VAL A 63 -3.73 -2.34 -0.65
CA VAL A 63 -3.41 -1.97 0.73
C VAL A 63 -4.53 -1.18 1.40
N MET A 64 -5.32 -0.40 0.64
CA MET A 64 -6.51 0.25 1.17
C MET A 64 -7.60 -0.75 1.61
N LEU A 65 -7.73 -1.86 0.87
CA LEU A 65 -8.73 -2.91 1.09
C LEU A 65 -8.30 -3.91 2.18
N TYR A 66 -7.05 -4.39 2.13
CA TYR A 66 -6.54 -5.46 2.97
C TYR A 66 -5.84 -4.95 4.23
N ARG A 67 -6.62 -4.55 5.24
CA ARG A 67 -6.08 -3.99 6.48
C ARG A 67 -5.76 -5.09 7.50
N HIS A 68 -4.48 -5.26 7.81
CA HIS A 68 -3.98 -6.24 8.77
C HIS A 68 -2.72 -5.71 9.48
N PRO A 69 -2.48 -6.01 10.78
CA PRO A 69 -1.31 -5.49 11.51
C PRO A 69 0.06 -5.87 10.93
N CYS A 70 0.14 -6.98 10.19
CA CYS A 70 1.37 -7.43 9.51
C CYS A 70 1.41 -7.05 8.02
N ILE A 71 0.49 -6.21 7.54
CA ILE A 71 0.49 -5.65 6.18
C ILE A 71 0.73 -4.14 6.30
N LEU A 72 1.52 -3.62 5.37
CA LEU A 72 1.88 -2.21 5.30
C LEU A 72 0.65 -1.31 5.43
N LYS A 73 0.64 -0.38 6.38
CA LYS A 73 -0.49 0.52 6.62
C LYS A 73 -0.54 1.67 5.60
N TYR A 74 -1.65 1.77 4.88
CA TYR A 74 -1.98 2.94 4.05
C TYR A 74 -2.19 4.19 4.91
N VAL A 75 -1.60 5.32 4.49
CA VAL A 75 -1.85 6.64 5.09
C VAL A 75 -2.60 7.53 4.09
N ALA A 76 -2.03 7.75 2.91
CA ALA A 76 -2.61 8.60 1.88
C ALA A 76 -2.05 8.27 0.49
N SER A 77 -2.71 8.71 -0.57
CA SER A 77 -2.17 8.67 -1.93
C SER A 77 -2.67 9.86 -2.74
N TRP A 78 -1.81 10.39 -3.62
CA TRP A 78 -2.10 11.54 -4.46
C TRP A 78 -1.33 11.51 -5.77
N LYS A 79 -1.80 12.28 -6.76
CA LYS A 79 -1.08 12.55 -8.01
C LYS A 79 -0.54 13.98 -7.97
N LYS A 80 0.68 14.19 -8.47
CA LYS A 80 1.30 15.51 -8.63
C LYS A 80 2.01 15.53 -9.97
N GLY A 81 1.38 16.17 -10.97
CA GLY A 81 1.82 16.07 -12.37
C GLY A 81 1.77 14.61 -12.86
N TRP A 82 2.84 14.15 -13.49
CA TRP A 82 2.98 12.77 -13.99
C TRP A 82 3.44 11.78 -12.93
N LYS A 83 3.46 12.16 -11.64
CA LYS A 83 3.92 11.30 -10.55
C LYS A 83 2.76 10.88 -9.64
N PHE A 84 2.72 9.60 -9.31
CA PHE A 84 1.82 9.05 -8.30
C PHE A 84 2.60 8.81 -7.01
N HIS A 85 1.99 9.20 -5.89
CA HIS A 85 2.59 9.14 -4.56
C HIS A 85 1.70 8.28 -3.66
N LEU A 86 2.33 7.37 -2.93
CA LEU A 86 1.71 6.54 -1.91
C LEU A 86 2.44 6.78 -0.58
N ALA A 87 1.76 7.37 0.39
CA ALA A 87 2.22 7.48 1.76
C ALA A 87 1.73 6.30 2.61
N THR A 88 2.65 5.75 3.39
CA THR A 88 2.42 4.62 4.32
C THR A 88 3.00 4.94 5.69
N GLU A 89 2.80 4.05 6.67
CA GLU A 89 3.63 4.07 7.87
C GLU A 89 5.14 4.02 7.52
N GLN A 90 5.99 4.40 8.47
CA GLN A 90 7.42 4.37 8.29
C GLN A 90 7.91 2.95 8.00
N VAL A 91 8.67 2.80 6.93
CA VAL A 91 9.34 1.54 6.57
C VAL A 91 10.80 1.75 6.25
N GLN A 92 11.56 0.66 6.34
CA GLN A 92 12.94 0.57 5.88
C GLN A 92 13.09 -0.66 4.98
N PRO A 93 13.92 -0.58 3.93
CA PRO A 93 14.20 -1.72 3.06
C PRO A 93 14.77 -2.89 3.86
N LEU A 94 14.22 -4.09 3.64
CA LEU A 94 14.62 -5.28 4.39
C LEU A 94 16.12 -5.57 4.25
N ALA A 95 16.69 -5.35 3.05
CA ALA A 95 18.11 -5.54 2.78
C ALA A 95 19.03 -4.69 3.67
N GLN A 96 18.58 -3.52 4.11
CA GLN A 96 19.36 -2.64 4.98
C GLN A 96 19.35 -3.11 6.44
N VAL A 97 18.22 -3.66 6.90
CA VAL A 97 18.06 -4.05 8.31
C VAL A 97 18.45 -5.50 8.56
N LEU A 98 18.31 -6.39 7.58
CA LEU A 98 18.51 -7.84 7.72
C LEU A 98 19.89 -8.23 8.28
N PRO A 99 21.02 -7.62 7.86
CA PRO A 99 22.34 -7.99 8.38
C PRO A 99 22.53 -7.73 9.88
N SER A 100 21.71 -6.83 10.45
CA SER A 100 21.75 -6.48 11.88
C SER A 100 20.79 -7.32 12.74
N GLN A 101 19.97 -8.18 12.13
CA GLN A 101 18.97 -8.96 12.86
C GLN A 101 19.55 -10.27 13.39
N THR A 102 19.16 -10.60 14.63
CA THR A 102 19.40 -11.91 15.22
C THR A 102 18.49 -12.97 14.59
N ALA A 103 18.86 -14.25 14.72
CA ALA A 103 18.03 -15.37 14.25
C ALA A 103 16.61 -15.33 14.83
N LEU A 104 16.44 -14.93 16.10
CA LEU A 104 15.13 -14.81 16.73
C LEU A 104 14.28 -13.69 16.09
N GLN A 105 14.87 -12.54 15.79
CA GLN A 105 14.18 -11.45 15.09
C GLN A 105 13.76 -11.86 13.68
N VAL A 106 14.61 -12.61 12.97
CA VAL A 106 14.27 -13.18 11.66
C VAL A 106 13.08 -14.14 11.78
N CYS A 107 13.07 -15.04 12.78
CA CYS A 107 11.95 -15.94 13.03
C CYS A 107 10.64 -15.19 13.30
N VAL A 108 10.67 -14.13 14.12
CA VAL A 108 9.48 -13.29 14.39
C VAL A 108 9.01 -12.58 13.11
N GLY A 109 9.94 -12.07 12.29
CA GLY A 109 9.64 -11.49 10.99
C GLY A 109 8.92 -12.47 10.05
N LEU A 110 9.43 -13.70 9.95
CA LEU A 110 8.80 -14.77 9.18
C LEU A 110 7.40 -15.12 9.70
N GLN A 111 7.22 -15.17 11.02
CA GLN A 111 5.90 -15.40 11.62
C GLN A 111 4.90 -14.30 11.24
N ASN A 112 5.33 -13.04 11.20
CA ASN A 112 4.49 -11.92 10.76
C ASN A 112 4.11 -12.04 9.28
N ILE A 113 5.04 -12.46 8.42
CA ILE A 113 4.76 -12.73 7.00
C ILE A 113 3.71 -13.85 6.87
N LEU A 114 3.86 -14.96 7.60
CA LEU A 114 2.90 -16.06 7.56
C LEU A 114 1.50 -15.63 8.02
N LYS A 115 1.39 -14.83 9.08
CA LYS A 115 0.10 -14.27 9.53
C LYS A 115 -0.56 -13.43 8.45
N ALA A 116 0.20 -12.56 7.76
CA ALA A 116 -0.32 -11.76 6.66
C ALA A 116 -0.79 -12.64 5.48
N LEU A 117 -0.05 -13.69 5.15
CA LEU A 117 -0.42 -14.62 4.07
C LEU A 117 -1.70 -15.39 4.37
N VAL A 118 -1.85 -15.89 5.59
CA VAL A 118 -3.08 -16.56 6.04
C VAL A 118 -4.27 -15.61 5.94
N PHE A 119 -4.12 -14.38 6.42
CA PHE A 119 -5.16 -13.35 6.30
C PHE A 119 -5.57 -13.09 4.84
N LEU A 120 -4.60 -12.93 3.93
CA LEU A 120 -4.88 -12.69 2.51
C LEU A 120 -5.59 -13.89 1.87
N HIS A 121 -5.22 -15.11 2.25
CA HIS A 121 -5.87 -16.33 1.78
C HIS A 121 -7.33 -16.41 2.26
N GLU A 122 -7.58 -16.19 3.55
CA GLU A 122 -8.94 -16.17 4.11
C GLU A 122 -9.83 -15.11 3.45
N TRP A 123 -9.29 -13.92 3.21
CA TRP A 123 -10.03 -12.85 2.54
C TRP A 123 -10.45 -13.23 1.11
N PHE A 124 -9.56 -13.88 0.35
CA PHE A 124 -9.88 -14.37 -0.99
C PHE A 124 -11.06 -15.34 -0.98
N PHE A 125 -11.04 -16.31 -0.05
CA PHE A 125 -12.15 -17.27 0.10
C PHE A 125 -13.46 -16.59 0.48
N GLN A 126 -13.43 -15.62 1.41
CA GLN A 126 -14.63 -14.87 1.81
C GLN A 126 -15.20 -14.04 0.65
N SER A 127 -14.34 -13.36 -0.11
CA SER A 127 -14.75 -12.57 -1.28
C SER A 127 -15.35 -13.44 -2.37
N LEU A 128 -14.76 -14.61 -2.65
CA LEU A 128 -15.29 -15.56 -3.63
C LEU A 128 -16.67 -16.09 -3.19
N ALA A 129 -16.81 -16.46 -1.92
CA ALA A 129 -18.07 -16.92 -1.36
C ALA A 129 -19.17 -15.85 -1.41
N PHE A 130 -18.82 -14.58 -1.16
CA PHE A 130 -19.74 -13.46 -1.27
C PHE A 130 -20.17 -13.20 -2.73
N SER A 131 -19.23 -13.19 -3.67
CA SER A 131 -19.51 -13.04 -5.10
C SER A 131 -20.41 -14.18 -5.62
N ALA A 132 -20.14 -15.43 -5.22
CA ALA A 132 -20.98 -16.57 -5.57
C ALA A 132 -22.42 -16.43 -5.03
N LYS A 133 -22.59 -15.93 -3.79
CA LYS A 133 -23.92 -15.65 -3.21
C LYS A 133 -24.68 -14.57 -3.98
N ILE A 134 -24.02 -13.47 -4.37
CA ILE A 134 -24.64 -12.41 -5.18
C ILE A 134 -25.07 -12.96 -6.53
N ASN A 135 -24.22 -13.72 -7.21
CA ASN A 135 -24.54 -14.27 -8.52
C ASN A 135 -25.72 -15.25 -8.45
N ALA A 136 -25.76 -16.11 -7.44
CA ALA A 136 -26.88 -17.02 -7.22
C ALA A 136 -28.21 -16.26 -6.97
N HIS A 137 -28.19 -15.22 -6.13
CA HIS A 137 -29.38 -14.39 -5.89
C HIS A 137 -29.83 -13.67 -7.16
N THR A 138 -28.89 -13.13 -7.94
CA THR A 138 -29.19 -12.40 -9.19
C THR A 138 -29.82 -13.34 -10.22
N LEU A 139 -29.30 -14.57 -10.37
CA LEU A 139 -29.89 -15.58 -11.25
C LEU A 139 -31.32 -15.95 -10.81
N GLN A 140 -31.58 -16.05 -9.51
CA GLN A 140 -32.89 -16.40 -9.00
C GLN A 140 -33.94 -15.30 -9.22
N THR A 141 -33.54 -14.03 -9.16
CA THR A 141 -34.42 -12.89 -9.50
C THR A 141 -34.67 -12.79 -11.02
N ALA A 142 -33.72 -13.18 -11.85
CA ALA A 142 -33.86 -13.14 -13.31
C ALA A 142 -34.76 -14.25 -13.88
N LEU A 143 -35.01 -15.31 -13.11
CA LEU A 143 -35.85 -16.46 -13.50
C LEU A 143 -37.26 -16.43 -12.89
N ALA A 144 -37.60 -15.40 -12.11
CA ALA A 144 -38.91 -15.17 -11.51
C ALA A 144 -39.67 -14.08 -12.27
#